data_AF-A0A2Z4UMR1-F1
#
_entry.id   AF-A0A2Z4UMR1-F1
#
_cell.length_a   1.000
_cell.length_b   1.000
_cell.length_c   1.000
_cell.angle_alpha   90.00
_cell.angle_beta   90.00
_cell.angle_gamma   90.00
#
_symmetry.space_group_name_H-M   'P 1'
#
loop_
_entity.id
_entity.type
_entity.pdbx_description
1 polymer ?
#
loop_
_entity_poly.entity_id
_entity_poly.type
_entity_poly.pdbx_seq_one_letter_code
_entity_poly.pdbx_strand_id
1 'polypeptide(L)'
;MYATLKSIWGKLPRRLRLGLTGLTVLAFGYTIGFLWFLSEIPESNLAAPQPTADAIVVLTGGPERIDAAMDLLASGRGARLLVSGVHPEVTKEELSDLLSPDKALFDCCVDMDWRAEDTIGNAAETASWVEANGFQSLLVVTSAYHLPRALRELGHTMPAVDLRGHPVFHDEVHLDDWWRYSGTSRLLIAEYSKFLLTLVRLGGLEEV
;
A
#
# COMPACT_ATOMS: atom_id res chain seq x y z
N MET A 1 -26.98 31.99 21.12
CA MET A 1 -25.89 31.37 20.34
C MET A 1 -26.28 31.18 18.87
N TYR A 2 -27.35 30.45 18.55
CA TYR A 2 -27.79 30.23 17.15
C TYR A 2 -28.20 31.52 16.40
N ALA A 3 -28.92 32.43 17.06
CA ALA A 3 -29.32 33.73 16.48
C ALA A 3 -28.12 34.66 16.20
N THR A 4 -27.09 34.60 17.05
CA THR A 4 -25.86 35.39 16.92
C THR A 4 -24.98 34.89 15.77
N LEU A 5 -24.88 33.56 15.60
CA LEU A 5 -24.19 32.92 14.48
C LEU A 5 -24.83 33.28 13.12
N LYS A 6 -26.16 33.23 12.99
CA LYS A 6 -26.88 33.67 11.78
C LYS A 6 -26.63 35.14 11.43
N SER A 7 -26.57 36.02 12.43
CA SER A 7 -26.32 37.46 12.25
C SER A 7 -24.92 37.75 11.72
N ILE A 8 -23.91 37.04 12.21
CA ILE A 8 -22.51 37.17 11.77
C ILE A 8 -22.34 36.58 10.36
N TRP A 9 -22.92 35.41 10.10
CA TRP A 9 -22.87 34.77 8.78
C TRP A 9 -23.54 35.61 7.67
N GLY A 10 -24.65 36.29 7.97
CA GLY A 10 -25.34 37.17 7.04
C GLY A 10 -24.53 38.40 6.62
N LYS A 11 -23.58 38.85 7.45
CA LYS A 11 -22.71 40.01 7.22
C LYS A 11 -21.44 39.68 6.41
N LEU A 12 -21.11 38.41 6.22
CA LEU A 12 -19.96 38.02 5.40
C LEU A 12 -20.23 38.24 3.89
N PRO A 13 -19.24 38.71 3.12
CA PRO A 13 -19.36 38.81 1.67
C PRO A 13 -19.66 37.42 1.08
N ARG A 14 -20.51 37.35 0.05
CA ARG A 14 -20.98 36.09 -0.56
C ARG A 14 -19.82 35.17 -0.96
N ARG A 15 -18.71 35.74 -1.45
CA ARG A 15 -17.49 34.98 -1.81
C ARG A 15 -16.86 34.26 -0.62
N LEU A 16 -16.82 34.91 0.55
CA LEU A 16 -16.26 34.31 1.76
C LEU A 16 -17.18 33.21 2.32
N ARG A 17 -18.50 33.41 2.26
CA ARG A 17 -19.47 32.34 2.60
C ARG A 17 -19.33 31.12 1.69
N LEU A 18 -19.25 31.32 0.38
CA LEU A 18 -19.05 30.24 -0.58
C LEU A 18 -17.72 29.51 -0.36
N GLY A 19 -16.64 30.25 -0.09
CA GLY A 19 -15.34 29.67 0.23
C GLY A 19 -15.37 28.81 1.49
N LEU A 20 -15.97 29.31 2.58
CA LEU A 20 -16.11 28.56 3.84
C LEU A 20 -16.99 27.31 3.67
N THR A 21 -18.10 27.42 2.95
CA THR A 21 -18.93 26.25 2.62
C THR A 21 -18.14 25.23 1.82
N GLY A 22 -17.41 25.67 0.79
CA GLY A 22 -16.57 24.78 -0.02
C GLY A 22 -15.50 24.07 0.80
N LEU A 23 -14.78 24.80 1.65
CA LEU A 23 -13.78 24.21 2.55
C LEU A 23 -14.40 23.20 3.52
N THR A 24 -15.59 23.49 4.05
CA THR A 24 -16.30 22.58 4.95
C THR A 24 -16.70 21.28 4.24
N VAL A 25 -17.21 21.38 3.01
CA VAL A 25 -17.56 20.21 2.19
C VAL A 25 -16.32 19.37 1.89
N LEU A 26 -15.20 20.00 1.51
CA LEU A 26 -13.95 19.29 1.24
C LEU A 26 -13.40 18.60 2.50
N ALA A 27 -13.41 19.28 3.65
CA ALA A 27 -12.99 18.68 4.91
C ALA A 27 -13.86 17.49 5.30
N PHE A 28 -15.18 17.59 5.11
CA PHE A 28 -16.11 16.49 5.39
C PHE A 28 -15.89 15.31 4.44
N GLY A 29 -15.73 15.57 3.14
CA GLY A 29 -15.43 14.54 2.15
C GLY A 29 -14.11 13.82 2.43
N TYR A 30 -13.04 14.56 2.75
CA TYR A 30 -11.76 13.99 3.17
C TYR A 30 -11.89 13.14 4.43
N THR A 31 -12.66 13.59 5.42
CA THR A 31 -12.87 12.84 6.68
C THR A 31 -13.63 11.54 6.43
N ILE A 32 -14.72 11.57 5.66
CA ILE A 32 -15.47 10.36 5.30
C ILE A 32 -14.59 9.39 4.52
N GLY A 33 -13.89 9.89 3.49
CA GLY A 33 -13.03 9.05 2.69
C GLY A 33 -11.86 8.47 3.48
N PHE A 34 -11.34 9.20 4.48
CA PHE A 34 -10.31 8.68 5.39
C PHE A 34 -10.86 7.54 6.23
N LEU A 35 -12.06 7.69 6.81
CA LEU A 35 -12.71 6.60 7.56
C LEU A 35 -13.00 5.38 6.67
N TRP A 36 -13.40 5.59 5.41
CA TRP A 36 -13.54 4.51 4.45
C TRP A 36 -12.19 3.83 4.16
N PHE A 37 -11.14 4.58 3.90
CA PHE A 37 -9.79 4.02 3.72
C PHE A 37 -9.34 3.19 4.92
N LEU A 38 -9.59 3.64 6.15
CA LEU A 38 -9.28 2.86 7.34
C LEU A 38 -10.01 1.51 7.37
N SER A 39 -11.25 1.45 6.85
CA SER A 39 -12.01 0.19 6.77
C SER A 39 -11.51 -0.78 5.69
N GLU A 40 -10.71 -0.29 4.74
CA GLU A 40 -10.07 -1.12 3.70
C GLU A 40 -8.72 -1.70 4.15
N ILE A 41 -8.15 -1.18 5.26
CA ILE A 41 -6.92 -1.74 5.84
C ILE A 41 -7.27 -3.11 6.45
N PRO A 42 -6.58 -4.20 6.05
CA PRO A 42 -6.87 -5.51 6.63
C PRO A 42 -6.60 -5.54 8.13
N GLU A 43 -7.52 -6.17 8.86
CA GLU A 43 -7.31 -6.52 10.26
C GLU A 43 -6.31 -7.67 10.39
N SER A 44 -5.61 -7.75 11.52
CA SER A 44 -4.66 -8.81 11.84
C SER A 44 -5.37 -10.12 12.19
N ASN A 45 -6.16 -10.68 11.26
CA ASN A 45 -6.79 -11.97 11.47
C ASN A 45 -5.79 -13.10 11.16
N LEU A 46 -4.96 -13.41 12.16
CA LEU A 46 -3.95 -14.47 12.12
C LEU A 46 -4.53 -15.88 11.87
N ALA A 47 -5.86 -16.07 11.97
CA ALA A 47 -6.51 -17.37 11.82
C ALA A 47 -6.96 -17.68 10.38
N ALA A 48 -6.86 -16.72 9.45
CA ALA A 48 -7.22 -16.97 8.06
C ALA A 48 -6.18 -17.89 7.38
N PRO A 49 -6.60 -18.88 6.58
CA PRO A 49 -5.67 -19.67 5.77
C PRO A 49 -4.85 -18.76 4.87
N GLN A 50 -3.52 -18.88 4.91
CA GLN A 50 -2.67 -18.08 4.03
C GLN A 50 -2.93 -18.48 2.57
N PRO A 51 -3.28 -17.52 1.70
CA PRO A 51 -3.52 -17.81 0.29
C PRO A 51 -2.22 -18.23 -0.40
N THR A 52 -2.33 -19.10 -1.41
CA THR A 52 -1.25 -19.42 -2.34
C THR A 52 -1.41 -18.60 -3.62
N ALA A 53 -0.33 -18.38 -4.35
CA ALA A 53 -0.33 -17.77 -5.68
C ALA A 53 0.81 -18.41 -6.51
N ASP A 54 0.90 -18.06 -7.79
CA ASP A 54 2.01 -18.54 -8.63
C ASP A 54 3.33 -17.95 -8.15
N ALA A 55 3.30 -16.69 -7.72
CA ALA A 55 4.46 -15.93 -7.29
C ALA A 55 4.14 -14.97 -6.15
N ILE A 56 5.19 -14.49 -5.50
CA ILE A 56 5.15 -13.52 -4.41
C ILE A 56 5.87 -12.27 -4.87
N VAL A 57 5.32 -11.11 -4.55
CA VAL A 57 6.04 -9.84 -4.66
C VAL A 57 6.03 -9.16 -3.30
N VAL A 58 7.20 -8.74 -2.84
CA VAL A 58 7.34 -7.91 -1.65
C VAL A 58 7.72 -6.49 -2.06
N LEU A 59 6.88 -5.53 -1.68
CA LEU A 59 7.18 -4.11 -1.85
C LEU A 59 8.01 -3.66 -0.64
N THR A 60 9.21 -3.15 -0.90
CA THR A 60 10.21 -2.79 0.11
C THR A 60 9.87 -1.51 0.90
N GLY A 61 10.72 -1.22 1.89
CA GLY A 61 10.67 -0.06 2.80
C GLY A 61 10.66 -0.43 4.29
N GLY A 62 10.97 -1.68 4.64
CA GLY A 62 11.12 -2.19 6.01
C GLY A 62 11.49 -3.68 5.99
N PRO A 63 12.40 -4.16 6.86
CA PRO A 63 12.93 -5.53 6.84
C PRO A 63 11.87 -6.62 7.11
N GLU A 64 10.90 -6.34 7.97
CA GLU A 64 9.88 -7.31 8.41
C GLU A 64 9.02 -7.84 7.26
N ARG A 65 8.91 -7.06 6.19
CA ARG A 65 8.19 -7.47 4.98
C ARG A 65 8.94 -8.52 4.19
N ILE A 66 10.26 -8.41 4.12
CA ILE A 66 11.09 -9.33 3.37
C ILE A 66 11.15 -10.66 4.12
N ASP A 67 11.27 -10.63 5.44
CA ASP A 67 11.18 -11.84 6.29
C ASP A 67 9.86 -12.58 6.06
N ALA A 68 8.72 -11.88 6.12
CA ALA A 68 7.40 -12.48 5.87
C ALA A 68 7.31 -13.09 4.46
N ALA A 69 7.87 -12.43 3.44
CA ALA A 69 7.88 -12.92 2.07
C ALA A 69 8.77 -14.16 1.89
N MET A 70 9.91 -14.22 2.58
CA MET A 70 10.80 -15.37 2.61
C MET A 70 10.13 -16.57 3.28
N ASP A 71 9.41 -16.37 4.39
CA ASP A 71 8.63 -17.43 5.05
C ASP A 71 7.53 -17.99 4.14
N LEU A 72 6.86 -17.12 3.39
CA LEU A 72 5.87 -17.50 2.38
C LEU A 72 6.50 -18.34 1.26
N LEU A 73 7.68 -17.93 0.76
CA LEU A 73 8.40 -18.68 -0.27
C LEU A 73 8.85 -20.04 0.25
N ALA A 74 9.45 -20.09 1.44
CA ALA A 74 9.93 -21.33 2.07
C ALA A 74 8.80 -22.31 2.38
N SER A 75 7.59 -21.82 2.66
CA SER A 75 6.39 -22.62 2.86
C SER A 75 5.64 -22.97 1.57
N GLY A 76 6.20 -22.63 0.40
CA GLY A 76 5.64 -22.99 -0.91
C GLY A 76 4.37 -22.22 -1.27
N ARG A 77 4.18 -21.01 -0.75
CA ARG A 77 3.02 -20.15 -1.06
C ARG A 77 3.13 -19.42 -2.40
N GLY A 78 4.31 -19.45 -3.00
CA GLY A 78 4.58 -19.11 -4.39
C GLY A 78 5.85 -19.80 -4.87
N ALA A 79 6.03 -19.90 -6.18
CA ALA A 79 7.19 -20.56 -6.77
C ALA A 79 8.42 -19.65 -6.90
N ARG A 80 8.19 -18.33 -6.90
CA ARG A 80 9.23 -17.30 -7.06
C ARG A 80 8.87 -16.04 -6.29
N LEU A 81 9.88 -15.31 -5.81
CA LEU A 81 9.74 -14.08 -5.06
C LEU A 81 10.43 -12.93 -5.79
N LEU A 82 9.73 -11.81 -5.99
CA LEU A 82 10.32 -10.55 -6.38
C LEU A 82 10.43 -9.62 -5.17
N VAL A 83 11.62 -9.12 -4.89
CA VAL A 83 11.86 -8.01 -3.95
C VAL A 83 11.95 -6.71 -4.76
N SER A 84 10.91 -5.88 -4.72
CA SER A 84 10.81 -4.66 -5.56
C SER A 84 11.09 -3.39 -4.77
N GLY A 85 11.87 -2.49 -5.38
CA GLY A 85 12.30 -1.22 -4.81
C GLY A 85 13.48 -1.31 -3.83
N VAL A 86 14.38 -2.27 -4.05
CA VAL A 86 15.59 -2.43 -3.24
C VAL A 86 16.47 -1.18 -3.37
N HIS A 87 17.04 -0.73 -2.25
CA HIS A 87 17.99 0.39 -2.27
C HIS A 87 19.17 0.06 -3.22
N PRO A 88 19.60 0.97 -4.13
CA PRO A 88 20.61 0.67 -5.15
C PRO A 88 21.96 0.18 -4.62
N GLU A 89 22.28 0.50 -3.36
CA GLU A 89 23.52 0.08 -2.70
C GLU A 89 23.43 -1.31 -2.07
N VAL A 90 22.23 -1.88 -1.91
CA VAL A 90 22.05 -3.22 -1.33
C VAL A 90 22.29 -4.27 -2.39
N THR A 91 23.32 -5.08 -2.17
CA THR A 91 23.69 -6.19 -3.04
C THR A 91 22.82 -7.42 -2.82
N LYS A 92 22.81 -8.32 -3.80
CA LYS A 92 22.12 -9.60 -3.70
C LYS A 92 22.72 -10.47 -2.59
N GLU A 93 24.04 -10.42 -2.44
CA GLU A 93 24.80 -11.16 -1.44
C GLU A 93 24.48 -10.69 -0.02
N GLU A 94 24.44 -9.37 0.21
CA GLU A 94 24.07 -8.80 1.51
C GLU A 94 22.63 -9.18 1.89
N LEU A 95 21.69 -9.09 0.93
CA LEU A 95 20.30 -9.48 1.17
C LEU A 95 20.19 -10.98 1.49
N SER A 96 20.92 -11.82 0.75
CA SER A 96 20.99 -13.27 0.98
C SER A 96 21.52 -13.59 2.38
N ASP A 97 22.60 -12.95 2.80
CA ASP A 97 23.23 -13.17 4.11
C ASP A 97 22.36 -12.71 5.29
N LEU A 98 21.56 -11.66 5.08
CA LEU A 98 20.70 -11.11 6.11
C LEU A 98 19.39 -11.87 6.28
N LEU A 99 18.81 -12.38 5.19
CA LEU A 99 17.38 -12.75 5.17
C LEU A 99 17.12 -14.22 4.84
N SER A 100 18.12 -14.98 4.38
CA SER A 100 17.92 -16.40 4.08
C SER A 100 18.95 -17.30 4.78
N PRO A 101 18.52 -18.15 5.73
CA PRO A 101 19.36 -19.25 6.19
C PRO A 101 19.59 -20.29 5.07
N ASP A 102 18.74 -20.34 4.04
CA ASP A 102 18.87 -21.22 2.89
C ASP A 102 19.28 -20.43 1.63
N LYS A 103 20.59 -20.38 1.37
CA LYS A 103 21.15 -19.74 0.18
C LYS A 103 20.65 -20.36 -1.13
N ALA A 104 20.37 -21.66 -1.14
CA ALA A 104 19.91 -22.33 -2.35
C ALA A 104 18.49 -21.90 -2.74
N LEU A 105 17.59 -21.70 -1.75
CA LEU A 105 16.26 -21.14 -1.98
C LEU A 105 16.35 -19.72 -2.55
N PHE A 106 17.24 -18.91 -1.99
CA PHE A 106 17.43 -17.53 -2.44
C PHE A 106 17.96 -17.48 -3.88
N ASP A 107 18.98 -18.28 -4.20
CA ASP A 107 19.60 -18.31 -5.53
C ASP A 107 18.67 -18.85 -6.62
N CYS A 108 17.82 -19.83 -6.30
CA CYS A 108 16.90 -20.41 -7.29
C CYS A 108 15.75 -19.47 -7.64
N CYS A 109 15.24 -18.76 -6.63
CA CYS A 109 13.83 -18.39 -6.61
C CYS A 109 13.57 -16.96 -6.15
N VAL A 110 14.61 -16.18 -5.82
CA VAL A 110 14.48 -14.76 -5.47
C VAL A 110 15.10 -13.88 -6.56
N ASP A 111 14.28 -12.96 -7.06
CA ASP A 111 14.67 -11.88 -7.96
C ASP A 111 14.61 -10.55 -7.23
N MET A 112 15.43 -9.59 -7.69
CA MET A 112 15.54 -8.26 -7.10
C MET A 112 15.33 -7.20 -8.17
N ASP A 113 14.60 -6.16 -7.79
CA ASP A 113 14.41 -4.95 -8.57
C ASP A 113 14.93 -3.74 -7.78
N TRP A 114 15.87 -3.01 -8.40
CA TRP A 114 16.49 -1.78 -7.86
C TRP A 114 15.97 -0.51 -8.55
N ARG A 115 15.06 -0.63 -9.51
CA ARG A 115 14.59 0.49 -10.35
C ARG A 115 13.37 1.18 -9.75
N ALA A 116 12.54 0.46 -9.00
CA ALA A 116 11.34 1.05 -8.40
C ALA A 116 11.70 2.00 -7.24
N GLU A 117 11.40 3.29 -7.40
CA GLU A 117 11.59 4.31 -6.35
C GLU A 117 10.28 4.67 -5.62
N ASP A 118 9.14 4.32 -6.21
CA ASP A 118 7.81 4.59 -5.68
C ASP A 118 6.81 3.47 -6.04
N THR A 119 5.57 3.60 -5.59
CA THR A 119 4.55 2.55 -5.82
C THR A 119 4.15 2.41 -7.29
N ILE A 120 4.35 3.44 -8.13
CA ILE A 120 4.08 3.36 -9.57
C ILE A 120 5.21 2.55 -10.23
N GLY A 121 6.47 2.84 -9.89
CA GLY A 121 7.63 2.08 -10.33
C GLY A 121 7.54 0.61 -9.89
N ASN A 122 7.17 0.36 -8.64
CA ASN A 122 6.94 -1.00 -8.13
C ASN A 122 5.90 -1.74 -9.00
N ALA A 123 4.81 -1.07 -9.38
CA ALA A 123 3.78 -1.69 -10.21
C ALA A 123 4.29 -2.01 -11.63
N ALA A 124 5.05 -1.11 -12.25
CA ALA A 124 5.61 -1.29 -13.59
C ALA A 124 6.66 -2.42 -13.64
N GLU A 125 7.59 -2.46 -12.70
CA GLU A 125 8.63 -3.48 -12.62
C GLU A 125 8.02 -4.85 -12.26
N THR A 126 7.05 -4.88 -11.33
CA THR A 126 6.31 -6.11 -11.00
C THR A 126 5.54 -6.65 -12.21
N ALA A 127 4.83 -5.79 -12.95
CA ALA A 127 4.08 -6.23 -14.12
C ALA A 127 5.00 -6.80 -15.21
N SER A 128 6.15 -6.16 -15.46
CA SER A 128 7.15 -6.66 -16.41
C SER A 128 7.71 -8.01 -15.97
N TRP A 129 7.97 -8.19 -14.68
CA TRP A 129 8.43 -9.46 -14.11
C TRP A 129 7.38 -10.57 -14.21
N VAL A 130 6.11 -10.25 -13.94
CA VAL A 130 4.98 -11.17 -14.09
C VAL A 130 4.82 -11.63 -15.53
N GLU A 131 4.86 -10.70 -16.48
CA GLU A 131 4.74 -11.00 -17.91
C GLU A 131 5.88 -11.91 -18.38
N ALA A 132 7.12 -11.59 -17.99
CA ALA A 132 8.30 -12.38 -18.37
C ALA A 132 8.26 -13.83 -17.86
N ASN A 133 7.58 -14.08 -16.74
CA ASN A 133 7.45 -15.41 -16.14
C ASN A 133 6.09 -16.09 -16.42
N GLY A 134 5.13 -15.37 -17.00
CA GLY A 134 3.79 -15.89 -17.30
C GLY A 134 2.90 -16.14 -16.08
N PHE A 135 3.15 -15.49 -14.94
CA PHE A 135 2.36 -15.68 -13.73
C PHE A 135 0.94 -15.10 -13.88
N GLN A 136 -0.07 -15.78 -13.31
CA GLN A 136 -1.48 -15.38 -13.40
C GLN A 136 -2.04 -14.94 -12.04
N SER A 137 -1.35 -15.27 -10.94
CA SER A 137 -1.71 -14.85 -9.60
C SER A 137 -0.48 -14.40 -8.82
N LEU A 138 -0.65 -13.37 -7.99
CA LEU A 138 0.39 -12.82 -7.15
C LEU A 138 -0.05 -12.65 -5.70
N LEU A 139 0.81 -13.07 -4.79
CA LEU A 139 0.74 -12.69 -3.39
C LEU A 139 1.52 -11.37 -3.18
N VAL A 140 0.81 -10.31 -2.84
CA VAL A 140 1.37 -8.95 -2.66
C VAL A 140 1.65 -8.72 -1.18
N VAL A 141 2.92 -8.80 -0.80
CA VAL A 141 3.41 -8.61 0.56
C VAL A 141 3.81 -7.15 0.76
N THR A 142 3.13 -6.46 1.68
CA THR A 142 3.52 -5.11 2.10
C THR A 142 2.88 -4.74 3.45
N SER A 143 3.21 -3.57 4.01
CA SER A 143 2.67 -3.12 5.28
C SER A 143 1.15 -2.99 5.18
N ALA A 144 0.41 -3.40 6.22
CA ALA A 144 -1.06 -3.45 6.20
C ALA A 144 -1.69 -2.11 5.78
N TYR A 145 -1.17 -0.99 6.30
CA TYR A 145 -1.64 0.36 5.96
C TYR A 145 -1.35 0.78 4.51
N HIS A 146 -0.34 0.20 3.87
CA HIS A 146 0.06 0.51 2.49
C HIS A 146 -0.69 -0.34 1.46
N LEU A 147 -1.14 -1.53 1.86
CA LEU A 147 -1.72 -2.53 0.97
C LEU A 147 -2.88 -2.03 0.08
N PRO A 148 -3.85 -1.23 0.55
CA PRO A 148 -4.92 -0.74 -0.31
C PRO A 148 -4.41 0.07 -1.51
N ARG A 149 -3.39 0.92 -1.30
CA ARG A 149 -2.79 1.72 -2.38
C ARG A 149 -1.95 0.85 -3.32
N ALA A 150 -1.16 -0.06 -2.78
CA ALA A 150 -0.38 -0.99 -3.57
C ALA A 150 -1.26 -1.83 -4.52
N LEU A 151 -2.35 -2.41 -4.01
CA LEU A 151 -3.28 -3.21 -4.81
C LEU A 151 -3.98 -2.39 -5.90
N ARG A 152 -4.29 -1.11 -5.66
CA ARG A 152 -4.86 -0.23 -6.70
C ARG A 152 -3.88 0.06 -7.83
N GLU A 153 -2.63 0.37 -7.49
CA GLU A 153 -1.57 0.61 -8.47
C GLU A 153 -1.30 -0.64 -9.30
N LEU A 154 -1.03 -1.76 -8.63
CA LEU A 154 -0.76 -3.06 -9.26
C LEU A 154 -1.96 -3.52 -10.11
N GLY A 155 -3.18 -3.45 -9.59
CA GLY A 155 -4.38 -3.89 -10.31
C GLY A 155 -4.69 -3.05 -11.53
N HIS A 156 -4.32 -1.77 -11.54
CA HIS A 156 -4.41 -0.94 -12.73
C HIS A 156 -3.36 -1.30 -13.79
N THR A 157 -2.13 -1.57 -13.38
CA THR A 157 -1.03 -1.92 -14.30
C THR A 157 -1.18 -3.33 -14.89
N MET A 158 -1.73 -4.28 -14.12
CA MET A 158 -1.91 -5.68 -14.54
C MET A 158 -3.31 -6.23 -14.20
N PRO A 159 -4.37 -5.75 -14.88
CA PRO A 159 -5.76 -6.06 -14.53
C PRO A 159 -6.18 -7.52 -14.73
N ALA A 160 -5.39 -8.31 -15.46
CA ALA A 160 -5.64 -9.72 -15.70
C ALA A 160 -5.07 -10.66 -14.62
N VAL A 161 -4.22 -10.14 -13.72
CA VAL A 161 -3.54 -10.94 -12.69
C VAL A 161 -4.40 -10.96 -11.42
N ASP A 162 -4.60 -12.14 -10.84
CA ASP A 162 -5.28 -12.29 -9.55
C ASP A 162 -4.35 -11.84 -8.41
N LEU A 163 -4.58 -10.63 -7.90
CA LEU A 163 -3.80 -10.03 -6.84
C LEU A 163 -4.39 -10.34 -5.47
N ARG A 164 -3.61 -11.00 -4.62
CA ARG A 164 -3.99 -11.38 -3.26
C ARG A 164 -3.09 -10.65 -2.28
N GLY A 165 -3.66 -9.85 -1.39
CA GLY A 165 -2.88 -9.10 -0.41
C GLY A 165 -2.41 -9.97 0.77
N HIS A 166 -1.16 -9.80 1.18
CA HIS A 166 -0.60 -10.34 2.41
C HIS A 166 -0.10 -9.18 3.30
N PRO A 167 -0.93 -8.70 4.25
CA PRO A 167 -0.58 -7.57 5.09
C PRO A 167 0.49 -7.95 6.12
N VAL A 168 1.52 -7.13 6.23
CA VAL A 168 2.54 -7.20 7.29
C VAL A 168 2.26 -6.12 8.32
N PHE A 169 2.21 -6.52 9.59
CA PHE A 169 1.96 -5.64 10.72
C PHE A 169 3.27 -5.33 11.43
N HIS A 170 3.43 -4.09 11.89
CA HIS A 170 4.59 -3.67 12.67
C HIS A 170 4.13 -3.27 14.07
N ASP A 171 4.85 -3.70 15.10
CA ASP A 171 4.48 -3.47 16.50
C ASP A 171 4.39 -1.98 16.88
N GLU A 172 5.16 -1.13 16.18
CA GLU A 172 5.15 0.33 16.38
C GLU A 172 3.95 1.03 15.71
N VAL A 173 3.17 0.31 14.90
CA VAL A 173 2.01 0.84 14.17
C VAL A 173 0.72 0.35 14.81
N HIS A 174 0.18 1.17 15.72
CA HIS A 174 -1.02 0.85 16.50
C HIS A 174 -2.32 1.07 15.69
N LEU A 175 -2.65 0.19 14.76
CA LEU A 175 -3.82 0.35 13.87
C LEU A 175 -5.16 0.41 14.62
N ASP A 176 -5.35 -0.42 15.65
CA ASP A 176 -6.63 -0.49 16.40
C ASP A 176 -6.92 0.78 17.22
N ASP A 177 -5.88 1.47 17.68
CA ASP A 177 -5.95 2.66 18.54
C ASP A 177 -5.25 3.87 17.90
N TRP A 178 -5.23 3.93 16.56
CA TRP A 178 -4.38 4.85 15.79
C TRP A 178 -4.49 6.32 16.20
N TRP A 179 -5.68 6.75 16.63
CA TRP A 179 -5.96 8.13 17.06
C TRP A 179 -5.27 8.51 18.38
N ARG A 180 -4.86 7.53 19.19
CA ARG A 180 -4.12 7.75 20.43
C ARG A 180 -2.63 7.96 20.19
N TYR A 181 -2.12 7.54 19.03
CA TYR A 181 -0.71 7.55 18.70
C TYR A 181 -0.44 8.51 17.54
N SER A 182 0.20 9.65 17.84
CA SER A 182 0.42 10.71 16.85
C SER A 182 1.27 10.26 15.66
N GLY A 183 2.23 9.36 15.88
CA GLY A 183 3.03 8.73 14.82
C GLY A 183 2.17 7.94 13.85
N THR A 184 1.36 7.02 14.36
CA THR A 184 0.41 6.22 13.56
C THR A 184 -0.63 7.09 12.86
N SER A 185 -1.22 8.06 13.56
CA SER A 185 -2.16 9.03 12.96
C SER A 185 -1.55 9.76 11.77
N ARG A 186 -0.32 10.29 11.92
CA ARG A 186 0.37 11.01 10.84
C ARG A 186 0.69 10.09 9.66
N LEU A 187 1.13 8.86 9.95
CA LEU A 187 1.40 7.84 8.94
C LEU A 187 0.14 7.52 8.12
N LEU A 188 -0.97 7.23 8.77
CA LEU A 188 -2.24 6.88 8.10
C LEU A 188 -2.79 8.05 7.28
N ILE A 189 -2.75 9.28 7.81
CA ILE A 189 -3.17 10.49 7.06
C ILE A 189 -2.30 10.69 5.82
N ALA A 190 -0.97 10.53 5.94
CA ALA A 190 -0.05 10.64 4.82
C ALA A 190 -0.34 9.56 3.77
N GLU A 191 -0.57 8.32 4.20
CA GLU A 191 -0.85 7.21 3.30
C GLU A 191 -2.21 7.35 2.60
N TYR A 192 -3.25 7.75 3.32
CA TYR A 192 -4.55 8.08 2.74
C TYR A 192 -4.45 9.21 1.70
N SER A 193 -3.64 10.22 1.98
CA SER A 193 -3.43 11.32 1.02
C SER A 193 -2.78 10.83 -0.27
N LYS A 194 -1.79 9.92 -0.17
CA LYS A 194 -1.21 9.25 -1.35
C LYS A 194 -2.23 8.38 -2.07
N PHE A 195 -3.07 7.67 -1.33
CA PHE A 195 -4.11 6.81 -1.88
C PHE A 195 -5.15 7.61 -2.66
N LEU A 196 -5.59 8.76 -2.15
CA LEU A 196 -6.43 9.70 -2.89
C LEU A 196 -5.78 10.18 -4.18
N LEU A 197 -4.48 10.52 -4.14
CA LEU A 197 -3.75 10.91 -5.35
C LEU A 197 -3.70 9.77 -6.38
N THR A 198 -3.50 8.53 -5.93
CA THR A 198 -3.64 7.34 -6.80
C THR A 198 -5.04 7.27 -7.42
N LEU A 199 -6.11 7.36 -6.63
CA LEU A 199 -7.48 7.29 -7.16
C LEU A 199 -7.79 8.41 -8.15
N VAL A 200 -7.37 9.65 -7.87
CA VAL A 200 -7.55 10.78 -8.79
C VAL A 200 -6.77 10.58 -10.08
N ARG A 201 -5.50 10.14 -9.99
CA ARG A 201 -4.66 9.89 -11.16
C ARG A 201 -5.24 8.78 -12.04
N LEU A 202 -5.68 7.68 -11.43
CA LEU A 202 -6.22 6.52 -12.15
C LEU A 202 -7.63 6.79 -12.70
N GLY A 203 -8.51 7.43 -11.92
CA GLY A 203 -9.87 7.78 -12.34
C GLY A 203 -9.93 8.90 -13.38
N GLY A 204 -8.87 9.72 -13.50
CA GLY A 204 -8.76 10.72 -14.56
C GLY A 204 -8.41 10.16 -15.95
N LEU A 205 -8.13 8.86 -16.07
CA LEU A 205 -7.74 8.20 -17.32
C LEU A 205 -8.83 7.24 -17.88
N GLU A 206 -10.00 7.17 -17.27
CA GLU A 206 -11.16 6.43 -17.81
C GLU A 206 -12.00 7.26 -18.81
N GLU A 207 -11.60 8.50 -19.13
CA GLU A 207 -12.19 9.29 -20.21
C GLU A 207 -11.14 9.83 -21.19
N VAL A 208 -10.69 9.01 -22.15
CA VAL A 208 -10.41 9.39 -23.56
C VAL A 208 -10.57 8.17 -24.47
#